data_AF-A0A321LBD4-F1
#
_entry.id   AF-A0A321LBD4-F1
#
_cell.length_a   1.000
_cell.length_b   1.000
_cell.length_c   1.000
_cell.angle_alpha   90.00
_cell.angle_beta   90.00
_cell.angle_gamma   90.00
#
_symmetry.space_group_name_H-M   'P 1'
#
loop_
_entity.id
_entity.type
_entity.pdbx_description
1 polymer ?
#
loop_
_entity_poly.entity_id
_entity_poly.type
_entity_poly.pdbx_seq_one_letter_code
_entity_poly.pdbx_strand_id
1 'polypeptide(L)'
;MKCIRCATDNNLKDRTASDGRCKSCKHPITFDPKRTPGIDFTDRFFANAISGISVNDTLFFTPKQFFYFFNARKQNLKNPLIGVGCAALVLGGVFLFVGIQSGNAAAITPGLMVFAAGALLMIPKVRNRLRRNRAKEIAAAHEQTDRWIKDWAHNNGFLTKLLPNPAIKGGPAKVSPDVTQYSFDRLVVCEHASVAQFLIANNFHFEHNCAVLSIDKYPHNLFDTIMEMLRRNPELKVYALHDASPTGIQLTHRLVSDPDWFLGSNVRIHDLGILPRQIIDRSVFVRTSPAYANAASGALATPAGRSMRPEEGQWLREGKYVELESVSPHVLLRVVTQGIARSRVPGAGDALAPLSTMSYGDDIYIFAYDSFG
;
A
#
# COMPACT_ATOMS: atom_id res chain seq x y z
N MET A 1 18.71 14.46 18.52
CA MET A 1 17.60 13.51 18.27
C MET A 1 16.91 13.19 19.58
N LYS A 2 15.58 13.11 19.58
CA LYS A 2 14.80 12.78 20.78
C LYS A 2 14.77 11.28 21.01
N CYS A 3 15.01 10.85 22.24
CA CYS A 3 14.83 9.45 22.63
C CYS A 3 13.34 9.10 22.58
N ILE A 4 12.99 7.96 21.99
CA ILE A 4 11.59 7.52 21.87
C ILE A 4 10.97 7.13 23.22
N ARG A 5 11.81 6.75 24.21
CA ARG A 5 11.36 6.26 25.52
C ARG A 5 11.17 7.35 26.56
N CYS A 6 12.06 8.33 26.62
CA CYS A 6 12.04 9.39 27.65
C CYS A 6 11.96 10.81 27.09
N ALA A 7 11.78 10.96 25.76
CA ALA A 7 11.74 12.25 25.06
C ALA A 7 12.99 13.16 25.19
N THR A 8 14.02 12.75 25.93
CA THR A 8 15.25 13.53 26.13
C THR A 8 15.95 13.78 24.79
N ASP A 9 16.42 15.01 24.58
CA ASP A 9 17.24 15.39 23.44
C ASP A 9 18.69 14.93 23.60
N ASN A 10 19.18 14.17 22.63
CA ASN A 10 20.55 13.65 22.57
C ASN A 10 21.24 14.24 21.33
N ASN A 11 22.28 15.05 21.52
CA ASN A 11 23.10 15.54 20.42
C ASN A 11 24.11 14.45 19.96
N LEU A 12 24.96 14.73 18.96
CA LEU A 12 25.95 13.74 18.49
C LEU A 12 26.99 13.39 19.57
N LYS A 13 27.51 14.38 20.30
CA LYS A 13 28.48 14.16 21.39
C LYS A 13 27.89 13.26 22.48
N ASP A 14 26.66 13.52 22.90
CA ASP A 14 25.94 12.75 23.94
C ASP A 14 25.86 11.26 23.57
N ARG A 15 25.54 10.99 22.30
CA ARG A 15 25.35 9.62 21.77
C ARG A 15 26.69 8.91 21.57
N THR A 16 27.72 9.61 21.13
CA THR A 16 29.07 9.03 21.03
C THR A 16 29.61 8.70 22.42
N ALA A 17 29.43 9.59 23.40
CA ALA A 17 29.86 9.36 24.78
C ALA A 17 29.06 8.25 25.49
N SER A 18 27.81 8.01 25.08
CA SER A 18 26.94 6.98 25.65
C SER A 18 26.85 5.71 24.78
N ASP A 19 27.79 5.51 23.87
CA ASP A 19 27.83 4.39 22.91
C ASP A 19 26.47 4.07 22.24
N GLY A 20 25.84 5.10 21.68
CA GLY A 20 24.54 4.96 21.00
C GLY A 20 23.35 4.82 21.92
N ARG A 21 23.48 5.08 23.22
CA ARG A 21 22.38 5.07 24.16
C ARG A 21 21.92 6.48 24.50
N CYS A 22 20.69 6.61 24.99
CA CYS A 22 20.21 7.88 25.51
C CYS A 22 20.99 8.28 26.77
N LYS A 23 21.43 9.54 26.87
CA LYS A 23 22.17 10.06 28.02
C LYS A 23 21.41 9.93 29.34
N SER A 24 20.07 10.06 29.29
CA SER A 24 19.17 10.02 30.45
C SER A 24 18.75 8.60 30.81
N CYS A 25 17.95 7.93 29.96
CA CYS A 25 17.39 6.62 30.28
C CYS A 25 18.21 5.41 29.83
N LYS A 26 19.39 5.62 29.22
CA LYS A 26 20.29 4.57 28.70
C LYS A 26 19.66 3.61 27.66
N HIS A 27 18.47 3.95 27.15
CA HIS A 27 17.78 3.22 26.09
C HIS A 27 18.63 3.22 24.80
N PRO A 28 18.82 2.06 24.14
CA PRO A 28 19.58 1.97 22.89
C PRO A 28 18.88 2.74 21.76
N ILE A 29 19.66 3.51 21.01
CA ILE A 29 19.20 4.19 19.79
C ILE A 29 19.45 3.23 18.63
N THR A 30 18.38 2.84 17.94
CA THR A 30 18.46 1.79 16.90
C THR A 30 18.97 2.35 15.58
N PHE A 31 18.45 3.50 15.17
CA PHE A 31 18.70 4.14 13.90
C PHE A 31 19.32 5.52 14.14
N ASP A 32 20.64 5.58 13.95
CA ASP A 32 21.44 6.79 14.04
C ASP A 32 22.09 7.11 12.68
N PRO A 33 21.58 8.11 11.93
CA PRO A 33 22.07 8.39 10.59
C PRO A 33 23.48 8.99 10.55
N LYS A 34 24.04 9.37 11.71
CA LYS A 34 25.42 9.89 11.81
C LYS A 34 26.41 8.82 12.27
N ARG A 35 25.95 7.70 12.83
CA ARG A 35 26.80 6.60 13.30
C ARG A 35 26.68 5.34 12.45
N THR A 36 25.52 5.11 11.82
CA THR A 36 25.25 3.89 11.06
C THR A 36 25.29 4.19 9.55
N PRO A 37 26.33 3.72 8.82
CA PRO A 37 26.39 3.88 7.38
C PRO A 37 25.16 3.30 6.68
N GLY A 38 24.66 3.99 5.65
CA GLY A 38 23.50 3.54 4.87
C GLY A 38 22.14 3.79 5.52
N ILE A 39 22.08 4.33 6.74
CA ILE A 39 20.83 4.77 7.39
C ILE A 39 20.72 6.29 7.28
N ASP A 40 19.62 6.77 6.70
CA ASP A 40 19.33 8.20 6.50
C ASP A 40 18.13 8.69 7.33
N PHE A 41 17.66 7.88 8.29
CA PHE A 41 16.51 8.18 9.16
C PHE A 41 16.82 7.89 10.63
N THR A 42 15.88 8.25 11.51
CA THR A 42 16.03 8.17 12.98
C THR A 42 14.96 7.25 13.59
N ASP A 43 15.17 6.83 14.84
CA ASP A 43 14.17 6.08 15.63
C ASP A 43 12.80 6.74 15.62
N ARG A 44 12.74 8.07 15.77
CA ARG A 44 11.45 8.79 15.77
C ARG A 44 10.76 8.70 14.42
N PHE A 45 11.50 8.73 13.31
CA PHE A 45 10.92 8.54 11.99
C PHE A 45 10.34 7.13 11.82
N PHE A 46 11.08 6.11 12.26
CA PHE A 46 10.63 4.72 12.19
C PHE A 46 9.43 4.45 13.09
N ALA A 47 9.43 4.94 14.33
CA ALA A 47 8.30 4.90 15.25
C ALA A 47 7.04 5.54 14.64
N ASN A 48 7.18 6.72 14.05
CA ASN A 48 6.08 7.41 13.38
C ASN A 48 5.60 6.64 12.14
N ALA A 49 6.47 5.88 11.46
CA ALA A 49 6.07 5.04 10.35
C ALA A 49 5.22 3.84 10.83
N ILE A 50 5.65 3.17 11.90
CA ILE A 50 4.89 2.07 12.55
C ILE A 50 3.52 2.58 13.03
N SER A 51 3.50 3.69 13.76
CA SER A 51 2.27 4.31 14.26
C SER A 51 1.36 4.75 13.10
N GLY A 52 1.94 5.24 12.01
CA GLY A 52 1.19 5.71 10.85
C GLY A 52 0.52 4.58 10.07
N ILE A 53 1.21 3.45 9.85
CA ILE A 53 0.63 2.32 9.10
C ILE A 53 -0.46 1.60 9.89
N SER A 54 -0.27 1.46 11.20
CA SER A 54 -1.21 0.79 12.11
C SER A 54 -2.37 1.68 12.54
N VAL A 55 -2.39 2.95 12.11
CA VAL A 55 -3.37 3.95 12.57
C VAL A 55 -3.39 3.98 14.10
N ASN A 56 -2.23 4.23 14.69
CA ASN A 56 -1.97 4.25 16.14
C ASN A 56 -2.37 2.94 16.83
N ASP A 57 -1.78 1.82 16.38
CA ASP A 57 -1.98 0.49 16.94
C ASP A 57 -3.43 -0.04 16.87
N THR A 58 -4.24 0.45 15.93
CA THR A 58 -5.60 -0.06 15.72
C THR A 58 -5.61 -1.21 14.72
N LEU A 59 -5.02 -0.99 13.54
CA LEU A 59 -5.02 -1.94 12.42
C LEU A 59 -3.79 -2.83 12.39
N PHE A 60 -4.00 -4.10 12.07
CA PHE A 60 -2.92 -5.03 11.69
C PHE A 60 -2.44 -4.75 10.28
N PHE A 61 -1.17 -5.01 9.99
CA PHE A 61 -0.57 -4.79 8.67
C PHE A 61 0.48 -5.86 8.33
N THR A 62 0.72 -6.08 7.05
CA THR A 62 1.72 -7.06 6.57
C THR A 62 3.13 -6.44 6.47
N PRO A 63 4.21 -7.26 6.46
CA PRO A 63 5.56 -6.76 6.21
C PRO A 63 5.69 -6.02 4.87
N LYS A 64 5.06 -6.52 3.80
CA LYS A 64 5.04 -5.87 2.49
C LYS A 64 4.30 -4.53 2.51
N GLN A 65 3.18 -4.43 3.23
CA GLN A 65 2.49 -3.15 3.43
C GLN A 65 3.40 -2.14 4.13
N PHE A 66 4.13 -2.55 5.16
CA PHE A 66 5.12 -1.68 5.81
C PHE A 66 6.23 -1.26 4.86
N PHE A 67 6.76 -2.19 4.06
CA PHE A 67 7.77 -1.92 3.04
C PHE A 67 7.36 -0.80 2.07
N TYR A 68 6.16 -0.88 1.49
CA TYR A 68 5.66 0.16 0.60
C TYR A 68 5.39 1.46 1.33
N PHE A 69 4.76 1.38 2.51
CA PHE A 69 4.43 2.54 3.31
C PHE A 69 5.68 3.34 3.70
N PHE A 70 6.72 2.64 4.14
CA PHE A 70 8.00 3.19 4.56
C PHE A 70 8.75 3.84 3.39
N ASN A 71 8.84 3.15 2.25
CA ASN A 71 9.45 3.70 1.04
C ASN A 71 8.76 4.98 0.57
N ALA A 72 7.43 5.02 0.63
CA ALA A 72 6.66 6.21 0.26
C ALA A 72 6.93 7.39 1.21
N ARG A 73 7.06 7.13 2.52
CA ARG A 73 7.48 8.18 3.48
C ARG A 73 8.89 8.68 3.20
N LYS A 74 9.84 7.79 2.87
CA LYS A 74 11.22 8.18 2.53
C LYS A 74 11.30 9.08 1.28
N GLN A 75 10.53 8.79 0.23
CA GLN A 75 10.46 9.67 -0.95
C GLN A 75 9.87 11.06 -0.66
N ASN A 76 9.05 11.19 0.39
CA ASN A 76 8.51 12.47 0.79
C ASN A 76 9.50 13.32 1.60
N LEU A 77 10.50 12.70 2.25
CA LEU A 77 11.61 13.41 2.89
C LEU A 77 12.51 14.09 1.85
N LYS A 78 12.79 13.41 0.73
CA LYS A 78 13.65 13.92 -0.36
C LYS A 78 12.84 14.77 -1.34
N ASN A 79 12.36 15.93 -0.88
CA ASN A 79 11.56 16.80 -1.72
C ASN A 79 12.41 17.93 -2.36
N PRO A 80 12.98 17.71 -3.56
CA PRO A 80 13.86 18.70 -4.19
C PRO A 80 13.11 20.01 -4.49
N LEU A 81 11.79 19.97 -4.65
CA LEU A 81 10.97 21.16 -4.91
C LEU A 81 10.93 22.12 -3.71
N ILE A 82 11.15 21.64 -2.48
CA ILE A 82 11.36 22.54 -1.32
C ILE A 82 12.67 23.29 -1.48
N GLY A 83 13.75 22.58 -1.83
CA GLY A 83 15.06 23.20 -2.07
C GLY A 83 15.01 24.23 -3.20
N VAL A 84 14.36 23.89 -4.31
CA VAL A 84 14.13 24.81 -5.44
C VAL A 84 13.25 25.99 -5.03
N GLY A 85 12.17 25.76 -4.27
CA GLY A 85 11.29 26.82 -3.77
C GLY A 85 12.02 27.80 -2.86
N CYS A 86 12.82 27.29 -1.90
CA CYS A 86 13.66 28.12 -1.03
C CYS A 86 14.71 28.90 -1.83
N ALA A 87 15.39 28.28 -2.80
CA ALA A 87 16.37 28.95 -3.65
C ALA A 87 15.71 30.06 -4.49
N ALA A 88 14.53 29.80 -5.07
CA ALA A 88 13.77 30.78 -5.84
C ALA A 88 13.29 31.95 -4.97
N LEU A 89 12.86 31.71 -3.74
CA LEU A 89 12.51 32.77 -2.79
C LEU A 89 13.70 33.67 -2.46
N VAL A 90 14.87 33.07 -2.21
CA VAL A 90 16.11 33.82 -1.92
C VAL A 90 16.54 34.63 -3.15
N LEU A 91 16.62 34.01 -4.32
CA LEU A 91 17.03 34.69 -5.56
C LEU A 91 16.04 35.80 -5.95
N GLY A 92 14.74 35.53 -5.92
CA GLY A 92 13.69 36.51 -6.19
C GLY A 92 13.75 37.69 -5.21
N GLY A 93 13.98 37.41 -3.92
CA GLY A 93 14.15 38.44 -2.89
C GLY A 93 15.38 39.33 -3.13
N VAL A 94 16.51 38.75 -3.55
CA VAL A 94 17.72 39.51 -3.89
C VAL A 94 17.49 40.41 -5.11
N PHE A 95 16.86 39.91 -6.18
CA PHE A 95 16.54 40.71 -7.36
C PHE A 95 15.59 41.87 -7.04
N LEU A 96 14.57 41.63 -6.22
CA LEU A 96 13.66 42.68 -5.75
C LEU A 96 14.40 43.75 -4.94
N PHE A 97 15.26 43.33 -4.01
CA PHE A 97 16.04 44.26 -3.17
C PHE A 97 16.97 45.14 -4.02
N VAL A 98 17.72 44.54 -4.95
CA VAL A 98 18.62 45.27 -5.85
C VAL A 98 17.83 46.22 -6.76
N GLY A 99 16.73 45.75 -7.36
CA GLY A 99 15.89 46.57 -8.25
C GLY A 99 15.27 47.78 -7.55
N ILE A 100 14.86 47.64 -6.29
CA ILE A 100 14.34 48.75 -5.47
C ILE A 100 15.46 49.75 -5.15
N GLN A 101 16.63 49.27 -4.70
CA GLN A 101 17.77 50.15 -4.37
C GLN A 101 18.30 50.91 -5.59
N SER A 102 18.30 50.28 -6.77
CA SER A 102 18.79 50.89 -8.00
C SER A 102 17.72 51.67 -8.79
N GLY A 103 16.47 51.67 -8.35
CA GLY A 103 15.33 52.26 -9.09
C GLY A 103 15.06 51.62 -10.46
N ASN A 104 15.59 50.42 -10.72
CA ASN A 104 15.51 49.77 -12.02
C ASN A 104 14.28 48.86 -12.11
N ALA A 105 13.20 49.38 -12.69
CA ALA A 105 11.95 48.64 -12.88
C ALA A 105 12.12 47.33 -13.67
N ALA A 106 13.13 47.23 -14.55
CA ALA A 106 13.40 46.02 -15.33
C ALA A 106 13.92 44.85 -14.46
N ALA A 107 14.48 45.13 -13.27
CA ALA A 107 14.92 44.10 -12.32
C ALA A 107 13.81 43.65 -11.34
N ILE A 108 12.80 44.50 -11.11
CA ILE A 108 11.70 44.24 -10.16
C ILE A 108 10.76 43.16 -10.71
N THR A 109 10.35 43.29 -11.98
CA THR A 109 9.41 42.38 -12.63
C THR A 109 9.87 40.90 -12.65
N PRO A 110 11.11 40.56 -13.08
CA PRO A 110 11.60 39.19 -13.00
C PRO A 110 11.80 38.72 -11.55
N GLY A 111 12.22 39.60 -10.64
CA GLY A 111 12.34 39.28 -9.21
C GLY A 111 11.01 38.85 -8.59
N LEU A 112 9.92 39.57 -8.92
CA LEU A 112 8.58 39.29 -8.41
C LEU A 112 8.01 37.98 -8.97
N MET A 113 8.26 37.68 -10.25
CA MET A 113 7.87 36.40 -10.86
C MET A 113 8.60 35.20 -10.23
N VAL A 114 9.93 35.30 -10.04
CA VAL A 114 10.72 34.22 -9.43
C VAL A 114 10.32 34.02 -7.96
N PHE A 115 10.08 35.10 -7.22
CA PHE A 115 9.61 35.04 -5.84
C PHE A 115 8.21 34.40 -5.75
N ALA A 116 7.27 34.80 -6.61
CA ALA A 116 5.93 34.23 -6.67
C ALA A 116 5.95 32.74 -7.03
N ALA A 117 6.79 32.34 -8.00
CA ALA A 117 6.99 30.93 -8.35
C ALA A 117 7.58 30.14 -7.18
N GLY A 118 8.56 30.69 -6.46
CA GLY A 118 9.11 30.11 -5.24
C GLY A 118 8.06 29.90 -4.16
N ALA A 119 7.23 30.92 -3.89
CA ALA A 119 6.13 30.85 -2.92
C ALA A 119 5.07 29.81 -3.34
N LEU A 120 4.74 29.73 -4.63
CA LEU A 120 3.80 28.74 -5.16
C LEU A 120 4.32 27.30 -4.99
N LEU A 121 5.63 27.07 -5.14
CA LEU A 121 6.28 25.77 -4.92
C LEU A 121 6.33 25.36 -3.44
N MET A 122 6.20 26.30 -2.49
CA MET A 122 6.07 26.01 -1.07
C MET A 122 4.70 25.44 -0.69
N ILE A 123 3.69 25.59 -1.55
CA ILE A 123 2.33 25.08 -1.31
C ILE A 123 2.30 23.56 -1.53
N PRO A 124 1.95 22.74 -0.51
CA PRO A 124 1.95 21.28 -0.63
C PRO A 124 1.07 20.75 -1.76
N LYS A 125 -0.09 21.37 -2.00
CA LYS A 125 -1.02 20.97 -3.08
C LYS A 125 -0.43 21.14 -4.48
N VAL A 126 0.27 22.26 -4.73
CA VAL A 126 0.91 22.53 -6.03
C VAL A 126 2.01 21.52 -6.29
N ARG A 127 2.86 21.31 -5.27
CA ARG A 127 3.97 20.36 -5.33
C ARG A 127 3.52 18.92 -5.54
N ASN A 128 2.43 18.51 -4.87
CA ASN A 128 1.86 17.19 -5.07
C ASN A 128 1.28 17.05 -6.49
N ARG A 129 0.59 18.09 -7.00
CA ARG A 129 0.10 18.11 -8.38
C ARG A 129 1.22 17.98 -9.41
N LEU A 130 2.35 18.65 -9.22
CA LEU A 130 3.53 18.54 -10.09
C LEU A 130 4.21 17.16 -10.01
N ARG A 131 4.05 16.43 -8.90
CA ARG A 131 4.62 15.09 -8.70
C ARG A 131 3.67 13.95 -9.09
N ARG A 132 2.41 14.25 -9.38
CA ARG A 132 1.34 13.27 -9.61
C ARG A 132 1.64 12.25 -10.73
N ASN A 133 2.50 12.63 -11.68
CA ASN A 133 2.86 11.77 -12.81
C ASN A 133 4.25 11.10 -12.66
N ARG A 134 4.91 11.24 -11.50
CA ARG A 134 6.21 10.61 -11.28
C ARG A 134 6.01 9.23 -10.64
N ALA A 135 6.51 8.19 -11.32
CA ALA A 135 6.55 6.84 -10.78
C ALA A 135 7.30 6.83 -9.43
N LYS A 136 6.79 6.06 -8.47
CA LYS A 136 7.41 5.95 -7.15
C LYS A 136 8.57 4.96 -7.21
N GLU A 137 9.77 5.42 -6.88
CA GLU A 137 10.99 4.61 -6.88
C GLU A 137 11.22 3.91 -5.53
N ILE A 138 11.49 2.60 -5.54
CA ILE A 138 11.84 1.88 -4.32
C ILE A 138 13.26 2.31 -3.88
N ALA A 139 13.34 3.00 -2.74
CA ALA A 139 14.61 3.52 -2.21
C ALA A 139 15.32 2.53 -1.27
N ALA A 140 14.55 1.67 -0.60
CA ALA A 140 15.04 0.62 0.29
C ALA A 140 14.53 -0.72 -0.20
N ALA A 141 15.41 -1.72 -0.29
CA ALA A 141 15.05 -3.08 -0.68
C ALA A 141 14.25 -3.81 0.42
N HIS A 142 13.50 -4.85 0.05
CA HIS A 142 12.65 -5.59 0.98
C HIS A 142 13.44 -6.16 2.17
N GLU A 143 14.56 -6.82 1.88
CA GLU A 143 15.47 -7.38 2.90
C GLU A 143 16.03 -6.32 3.85
N GLN A 144 16.18 -5.08 3.37
CA GLN A 144 16.66 -3.98 4.20
C GLN A 144 15.57 -3.55 5.19
N THR A 145 14.33 -3.44 4.73
CA THR A 145 13.19 -3.13 5.60
C THR A 145 12.95 -4.22 6.64
N ASP A 146 13.05 -5.49 6.25
CA ASP A 146 12.90 -6.61 7.18
C ASP A 146 13.98 -6.60 8.27
N ARG A 147 15.23 -6.28 7.89
CA ARG A 147 16.31 -6.09 8.86
C ARG A 147 16.00 -4.95 9.83
N TRP A 148 15.52 -3.81 9.34
CA TRP A 148 15.14 -2.70 10.22
C TRP A 148 13.99 -3.06 11.17
N ILE A 149 12.99 -3.81 10.72
CA ILE A 149 11.94 -4.32 11.62
C ILE A 149 12.54 -5.17 12.74
N LYS A 150 13.49 -6.06 12.42
CA LYS A 150 14.16 -6.91 13.41
C LYS A 150 15.02 -6.11 14.38
N ASP A 151 15.83 -5.19 13.88
CA ASP A 151 16.68 -4.31 14.69
C ASP A 151 15.83 -3.45 15.64
N TRP A 152 14.70 -2.94 15.14
CA TRP A 152 13.74 -2.21 15.94
C TRP A 152 13.15 -3.10 17.04
N ALA A 153 12.71 -4.31 16.69
CA ALA A 153 12.09 -5.22 17.64
C ALA A 153 13.06 -5.65 18.75
N HIS A 154 14.34 -5.84 18.43
CA HIS A 154 15.38 -6.17 19.41
C HIS A 154 15.52 -5.10 20.49
N ASN A 155 15.49 -3.82 20.11
CA ASN A 155 15.72 -2.71 21.04
C ASN A 155 14.45 -2.16 21.70
N ASN A 156 13.28 -2.34 21.06
CA ASN A 156 12.04 -1.65 21.43
C ASN A 156 10.85 -2.59 21.68
N GLY A 157 11.04 -3.90 21.52
CA GLY A 157 10.00 -4.91 21.68
C GLY A 157 9.27 -5.23 20.37
N PHE A 158 8.52 -6.34 20.37
CA PHE A 158 7.82 -6.82 19.17
C PHE A 158 6.71 -5.87 18.72
N LEU A 159 6.54 -5.77 17.40
CA LEU A 159 5.47 -5.00 16.79
C LEU A 159 4.16 -5.80 16.86
N THR A 160 3.29 -5.44 17.81
CA THR A 160 2.03 -6.16 18.09
C THR A 160 1.07 -6.21 16.91
N LYS A 161 1.13 -5.22 16.01
CA LYS A 161 0.26 -5.11 14.83
C LYS A 161 0.90 -5.58 13.53
N LEU A 162 2.17 -5.98 13.55
CA LEU A 162 2.81 -6.59 12.40
C LEU A 162 2.41 -8.06 12.32
N LEU A 163 1.82 -8.45 11.19
CA LEU A 163 1.46 -9.83 10.93
C LEU A 163 2.70 -10.66 10.56
N PRO A 164 2.80 -11.91 11.04
CA PRO A 164 3.80 -12.84 10.54
C PRO A 164 3.48 -13.23 9.09
N ASN A 165 4.44 -13.83 8.39
CA ASN A 165 4.13 -14.47 7.12
C ASN A 165 3.13 -15.62 7.35
N PRO A 166 2.12 -15.81 6.48
CA PRO A 166 1.15 -16.89 6.60
C PRO A 166 1.86 -18.24 6.69
N ALA A 167 1.56 -19.01 7.73
CA ALA A 167 2.14 -20.33 7.89
C ALA A 167 1.52 -21.30 6.86
N ILE A 168 2.37 -21.95 6.07
CA ILE A 168 1.97 -22.98 5.10
C ILE A 168 1.51 -24.26 5.82
N LYS A 169 1.94 -24.47 7.07
CA LYS A 169 1.63 -25.69 7.84
C LYS A 169 0.47 -25.45 8.79
N GLY A 170 -0.70 -25.96 8.42
CA GLY A 170 -1.84 -26.12 9.31
C GLY A 170 -1.53 -27.15 10.38
N GLY A 171 -1.20 -26.71 11.58
CA GLY A 171 -1.49 -27.53 12.77
C GLY A 171 -3.01 -27.70 12.88
N PRO A 172 -3.51 -28.76 13.51
CA PRO A 172 -4.94 -28.91 13.76
C PRO A 172 -5.40 -27.77 14.69
N ALA A 173 -5.92 -26.70 14.13
CA ALA A 173 -6.62 -25.71 14.92
C ALA A 173 -7.95 -26.34 15.34
N LYS A 174 -8.26 -26.32 16.63
CA LYS A 174 -9.62 -26.57 17.09
C LYS A 174 -10.53 -25.58 16.37
N VAL A 175 -11.33 -26.06 15.43
CA VAL A 175 -12.42 -25.28 14.83
C VAL A 175 -13.28 -24.81 16.00
N SER A 176 -13.35 -23.50 16.26
CA SER A 176 -14.31 -23.00 17.25
C SER A 176 -15.70 -23.42 16.78
N PRO A 177 -16.55 -24.01 17.63
CA PRO A 177 -17.93 -24.38 17.28
C PRO A 177 -18.70 -23.23 16.62
N ASP A 178 -18.32 -21.99 16.91
CA ASP A 178 -18.93 -20.77 16.36
C ASP A 178 -18.74 -20.62 14.84
N VAL A 179 -17.65 -21.15 14.25
CA VAL A 179 -17.41 -21.07 12.80
C VAL A 179 -18.44 -21.90 12.03
N THR A 180 -18.90 -23.01 12.60
CA THR A 180 -19.94 -23.86 11.99
C THR A 180 -21.36 -23.29 12.15
N GLN A 181 -21.55 -22.29 13.02
CA GLN A 181 -22.83 -21.60 13.19
C GLN A 181 -22.98 -20.38 12.27
N TYR A 182 -21.90 -19.94 11.63
CA TYR A 182 -21.90 -18.77 10.76
C TYR A 182 -22.31 -19.13 9.33
N SER A 183 -23.46 -18.64 8.88
CA SER A 183 -23.80 -18.63 7.45
C SER A 183 -23.03 -17.53 6.75
N PHE A 184 -22.21 -17.89 5.76
CA PHE A 184 -21.53 -16.92 4.91
C PHE A 184 -22.36 -16.70 3.64
N ASP A 185 -22.82 -15.46 3.45
CA ASP A 185 -23.53 -15.06 2.23
C ASP A 185 -22.57 -14.66 1.11
N ARG A 186 -21.29 -14.50 1.46
CA ARG A 186 -20.25 -13.94 0.60
C ARG A 186 -18.93 -14.64 0.81
N LEU A 187 -18.12 -14.69 -0.24
CA LEU A 187 -16.74 -15.15 -0.20
C LEU A 187 -15.84 -14.08 -0.83
N VAL A 188 -14.77 -13.71 -0.14
CA VAL A 188 -13.66 -12.95 -0.73
C VAL A 188 -12.49 -13.91 -0.94
N VAL A 189 -12.03 -14.05 -2.19
CA VAL A 189 -10.85 -14.84 -2.54
C VAL A 189 -9.69 -13.92 -2.89
N CYS A 190 -8.61 -14.00 -2.13
CA CYS A 190 -7.40 -13.21 -2.31
C CYS A 190 -6.38 -13.97 -3.17
N GLU A 191 -5.63 -13.27 -4.02
CA GLU A 191 -4.47 -13.85 -4.72
C GLU A 191 -3.40 -14.33 -3.73
N HIS A 192 -3.13 -13.57 -2.67
CA HIS A 192 -2.07 -13.90 -1.70
C HIS A 192 -2.64 -14.22 -0.33
N ALA A 193 -2.05 -15.23 0.34
CA ALA A 193 -2.39 -15.59 1.72
C ALA A 193 -2.12 -14.45 2.71
N SER A 194 -1.14 -13.57 2.46
CA SER A 194 -0.84 -12.42 3.31
C SER A 194 -2.00 -11.42 3.35
N VAL A 195 -2.67 -11.21 2.22
CA VAL A 195 -3.84 -10.34 2.12
C VAL A 195 -5.05 -10.98 2.80
N ALA A 196 -5.27 -12.29 2.63
CA ALA A 196 -6.34 -13.01 3.33
C ALA A 196 -6.14 -12.95 4.87
N GLN A 197 -4.92 -13.23 5.35
CA GLN A 197 -4.58 -13.10 6.76
C GLN A 197 -4.78 -11.66 7.28
N PHE A 198 -4.40 -10.67 6.48
CA PHE A 198 -4.62 -9.26 6.80
C PHE A 198 -6.11 -8.92 7.00
N LEU A 199 -6.99 -9.36 6.09
CA LEU A 199 -8.43 -9.14 6.21
C LEU A 199 -9.00 -9.86 7.44
N ILE A 200 -8.58 -11.10 7.69
CA ILE A 200 -9.02 -11.88 8.86
C ILE A 200 -8.58 -11.21 10.16
N ALA A 201 -7.31 -10.80 10.27
CA ALA A 201 -6.77 -10.17 11.47
C ALA A 201 -7.39 -8.81 11.79
N ASN A 202 -7.93 -8.12 10.78
CA ASN A 202 -8.69 -6.88 10.94
C ASN A 202 -10.21 -7.12 11.01
N ASN A 203 -10.67 -8.32 11.39
CA ASN A 203 -12.07 -8.69 11.60
C ASN A 203 -13.02 -8.47 10.40
N PHE A 204 -12.47 -8.34 9.19
CA PHE A 204 -13.26 -8.04 7.98
C PHE A 204 -14.34 -9.10 7.72
N HIS A 205 -13.99 -10.38 7.89
CA HIS A 205 -14.87 -11.53 7.71
C HIS A 205 -16.12 -11.47 8.61
N PHE A 206 -15.96 -10.98 9.85
CA PHE A 206 -17.04 -10.82 10.82
C PHE A 206 -17.90 -9.60 10.51
N GLU A 207 -17.28 -8.44 10.24
CA GLU A 207 -18.01 -7.19 9.97
C GLU A 207 -18.85 -7.22 8.69
N HIS A 208 -18.45 -8.04 7.70
CA HIS A 208 -19.11 -8.11 6.39
C HIS A 208 -19.84 -9.43 6.12
N ASN A 209 -19.97 -10.30 7.13
CA ASN A 209 -20.56 -11.64 7.02
C ASN A 209 -20.04 -12.39 5.79
N CYS A 210 -18.71 -12.46 5.65
CA CYS A 210 -18.07 -13.08 4.49
C CYS A 210 -16.96 -14.04 4.92
N ALA A 211 -16.83 -15.13 4.18
CA ALA A 211 -15.65 -15.97 4.25
C ALA A 211 -14.50 -15.26 3.55
N VAL A 212 -13.27 -15.40 4.07
CA VAL A 212 -12.06 -14.88 3.42
C VAL A 212 -11.09 -16.04 3.21
N LEU A 213 -10.76 -16.31 1.95
CA LEU A 213 -9.83 -17.36 1.55
C LEU A 213 -8.74 -16.80 0.63
N SER A 214 -7.62 -17.49 0.50
CA SER A 214 -6.69 -17.26 -0.62
C SER A 214 -6.85 -18.30 -1.72
N ILE A 215 -6.39 -18.00 -2.94
CA ILE A 215 -6.38 -18.94 -4.07
C ILE A 215 -5.58 -20.23 -3.74
N ASP A 216 -4.57 -20.12 -2.88
CA ASP A 216 -3.77 -21.23 -2.37
C ASP A 216 -4.42 -21.95 -1.17
N LYS A 217 -5.72 -21.71 -0.93
CA LYS A 217 -6.52 -22.37 0.11
C LYS A 217 -6.19 -21.95 1.55
N TYR A 218 -5.58 -20.79 1.77
CA TYR A 218 -5.43 -20.26 3.14
C TYR A 218 -6.78 -19.73 3.66
N PRO A 219 -7.15 -19.95 4.95
CA PRO A 219 -6.47 -20.79 5.94
C PRO A 219 -6.65 -22.29 5.64
N HIS A 220 -5.53 -23.01 5.48
CA HIS A 220 -5.53 -24.39 4.97
C HIS A 220 -6.36 -25.38 5.81
N ASN A 221 -6.38 -25.19 7.13
CA ASN A 221 -7.07 -26.07 8.07
C ASN A 221 -8.59 -25.89 8.10
N LEU A 222 -9.12 -24.79 7.53
CA LEU A 222 -10.55 -24.50 7.49
C LEU A 222 -11.12 -24.52 6.06
N PHE A 223 -10.26 -24.68 5.05
CA PHE A 223 -10.65 -24.53 3.65
C PHE A 223 -11.79 -25.47 3.26
N ASP A 224 -11.64 -26.77 3.49
CA ASP A 224 -12.65 -27.75 3.07
C ASP A 224 -13.99 -27.53 3.80
N THR A 225 -13.94 -27.25 5.10
CA THR A 225 -15.13 -26.94 5.91
C THR A 225 -15.85 -25.69 5.41
N ILE A 226 -15.11 -24.61 5.14
CA ILE A 226 -15.68 -23.36 4.62
C ILE A 226 -16.27 -23.60 3.22
N MET A 227 -15.55 -24.29 2.33
CA MET A 227 -16.03 -24.57 0.97
C MET A 227 -17.29 -25.45 0.96
N GLU A 228 -17.39 -26.43 1.86
CA GLU A 228 -18.60 -27.24 2.00
C GLU A 228 -19.81 -26.37 2.40
N MET A 229 -19.64 -25.42 3.33
CA MET A 229 -20.69 -24.48 3.72
C MET A 229 -21.07 -23.54 2.58
N LEU A 230 -20.09 -23.00 1.87
CA LEU A 230 -20.30 -22.06 0.76
C LEU A 230 -21.04 -22.70 -0.41
N ARG A 231 -20.72 -23.96 -0.76
CA ARG A 231 -21.38 -24.68 -1.86
C ARG A 231 -22.86 -24.96 -1.61
N ARG A 232 -23.30 -24.96 -0.35
CA ARG A 232 -24.72 -25.11 0.03
C ARG A 232 -25.51 -23.83 -0.15
N ASN A 233 -24.85 -22.68 -0.36
CA ASN A 233 -25.52 -21.39 -0.52
C ASN A 233 -25.75 -21.07 -2.02
N PRO A 234 -26.99 -21.17 -2.54
CA PRO A 234 -27.28 -20.88 -3.94
C PRO A 234 -27.19 -19.38 -4.28
N GLU A 235 -27.23 -18.49 -3.29
CA GLU A 235 -27.15 -17.04 -3.46
C GLU A 235 -25.73 -16.49 -3.18
N LEU A 236 -24.73 -17.37 -3.10
CA LEU A 236 -23.35 -17.00 -2.81
C LEU A 236 -22.84 -15.95 -3.79
N LYS A 237 -22.25 -14.88 -3.26
CA LYS A 237 -21.49 -13.88 -4.02
C LYS A 237 -20.01 -14.03 -3.78
N VAL A 238 -19.24 -14.22 -4.85
CA VAL A 238 -17.79 -14.37 -4.77
C VAL A 238 -17.13 -13.09 -5.25
N TYR A 239 -16.09 -12.64 -4.53
CA TYR A 239 -15.32 -11.45 -4.83
C TYR A 239 -13.85 -11.83 -4.97
N ALA A 240 -13.28 -11.64 -6.15
CA ALA A 240 -11.86 -11.87 -6.42
C ALA A 240 -11.07 -10.60 -6.05
N LEU A 241 -10.04 -10.73 -5.22
CA LEU A 241 -9.16 -9.64 -4.79
C LEU A 241 -7.72 -9.98 -5.19
N HIS A 242 -7.18 -9.25 -6.16
CA HIS A 242 -5.87 -9.54 -6.73
C HIS A 242 -5.04 -8.30 -7.06
N ASP A 243 -3.75 -8.54 -7.31
CA ASP A 243 -2.80 -7.54 -7.75
C ASP A 243 -3.04 -7.13 -9.22
N ALA A 244 -2.57 -5.96 -9.62
CA ALA A 244 -2.47 -5.64 -11.05
C ALA A 244 -1.27 -6.39 -11.63
N SER A 245 -1.45 -7.68 -11.89
CA SER A 245 -0.43 -8.61 -12.37
C SER A 245 -1.05 -9.60 -13.36
N PRO A 246 -0.24 -10.27 -14.22
CA PRO A 246 -0.74 -11.34 -15.08
C PRO A 246 -1.40 -12.49 -14.33
N THR A 247 -0.92 -12.84 -13.14
CA THR A 247 -1.53 -13.90 -12.31
C THR A 247 -2.83 -13.42 -11.67
N GLY A 248 -2.86 -12.17 -11.22
CA GLY A 248 -4.02 -11.56 -10.58
C GLY A 248 -5.22 -11.47 -11.50
N ILE A 249 -5.04 -10.95 -12.72
CA ILE A 249 -6.14 -10.81 -13.69
C ILE A 249 -6.73 -12.15 -14.15
N GLN A 250 -6.01 -13.25 -13.94
CA GLN A 250 -6.49 -14.60 -14.22
C GLN A 250 -7.30 -15.20 -13.05
N LEU A 251 -7.34 -14.55 -11.89
CA LEU A 251 -7.94 -15.11 -10.68
C LEU A 251 -9.41 -15.50 -10.91
N THR A 252 -10.21 -14.63 -11.52
CA THR A 252 -11.62 -14.90 -11.83
C THR A 252 -11.77 -16.12 -12.74
N HIS A 253 -10.96 -16.22 -13.79
CA HIS A 253 -10.95 -17.39 -14.68
C HIS A 253 -10.53 -18.66 -13.94
N ARG A 254 -9.52 -18.60 -13.07
CA ARG A 254 -9.09 -19.74 -12.25
C ARG A 254 -10.21 -20.24 -11.34
N LEU A 255 -10.94 -19.33 -10.69
CA LEU A 255 -12.05 -19.72 -9.80
C LEU A 255 -13.16 -20.51 -10.53
N VAL A 256 -13.44 -20.15 -11.79
CA VAL A 256 -14.47 -20.84 -12.61
C VAL A 256 -13.93 -22.12 -13.26
N SER A 257 -12.62 -22.23 -13.48
CA SER A 257 -12.02 -23.39 -14.17
C SER A 257 -11.48 -24.46 -13.23
N ASP A 258 -11.34 -24.17 -11.94
CA ASP A 258 -10.74 -25.07 -10.95
C ASP A 258 -11.81 -25.91 -10.21
N PRO A 259 -11.70 -27.26 -10.20
CA PRO A 259 -12.63 -28.14 -9.50
C PRO A 259 -12.68 -27.93 -7.98
N ASP A 260 -11.58 -27.47 -7.37
CA ASP A 260 -11.55 -27.19 -5.94
C ASP A 260 -12.33 -25.93 -5.57
N TRP A 261 -12.67 -25.10 -6.57
CA TRP A 261 -13.42 -23.86 -6.41
C TRP A 261 -14.86 -24.02 -6.94
N PHE A 262 -15.14 -23.42 -8.11
CA PHE A 262 -16.47 -23.17 -8.62
C PHE A 262 -16.71 -23.75 -10.03
N LEU A 263 -15.88 -24.70 -10.46
CA LEU A 263 -16.06 -25.40 -11.73
C LEU A 263 -17.47 -25.98 -11.87
N GLY A 264 -18.15 -25.61 -12.96
CA GLY A 264 -19.50 -26.08 -13.26
C GLY A 264 -20.61 -25.46 -12.39
N SER A 265 -20.29 -24.45 -11.58
CA SER A 265 -21.29 -23.71 -10.81
C SER A 265 -21.71 -22.41 -11.52
N ASN A 266 -22.93 -21.95 -11.24
CA ASN A 266 -23.46 -20.68 -11.77
C ASN A 266 -23.24 -19.50 -10.80
N VAL A 267 -22.22 -19.59 -9.94
CA VAL A 267 -21.94 -18.58 -8.93
C VAL A 267 -21.42 -17.30 -9.62
N ARG A 268 -21.95 -16.15 -9.21
CA ARG A 268 -21.48 -14.85 -9.71
C ARG A 268 -20.17 -14.47 -9.04
N ILE A 269 -19.16 -14.18 -9.85
CA ILE A 269 -17.83 -13.78 -9.40
C ILE A 269 -17.57 -12.33 -9.79
N HIS A 270 -17.52 -11.45 -8.80
CA HIS A 270 -17.20 -10.03 -8.96
C HIS A 270 -15.69 -9.81 -8.85
N ASP A 271 -15.15 -8.88 -9.64
CA ASP A 271 -13.73 -8.55 -9.62
C ASP A 271 -13.48 -7.26 -8.82
N LEU A 272 -12.81 -7.39 -7.68
CA LEU A 272 -12.39 -6.29 -6.81
C LEU A 272 -10.88 -6.03 -6.85
N GLY A 273 -10.15 -6.70 -7.75
CA GLY A 273 -8.71 -6.55 -7.89
C GLY A 273 -8.29 -5.20 -8.48
N ILE A 274 -6.99 -4.94 -8.43
CA ILE A 274 -6.42 -3.77 -9.11
C ILE A 274 -6.24 -4.15 -10.59
N LEU A 275 -6.78 -3.32 -11.48
CA LEU A 275 -6.60 -3.48 -12.93
C LEU A 275 -5.57 -2.48 -13.48
N PRO A 276 -4.79 -2.83 -14.53
CA PRO A 276 -3.79 -1.93 -15.11
C PRO A 276 -4.35 -0.55 -15.50
N ARG A 277 -5.56 -0.47 -16.08
CA ARG A 277 -6.22 0.81 -16.38
C ARG A 277 -6.34 1.79 -15.22
N GLN A 278 -6.35 1.29 -13.99
CA GLN A 278 -6.55 2.10 -12.80
C GLN A 278 -5.26 2.81 -12.36
N ILE A 279 -4.10 2.28 -12.79
CA ILE A 279 -2.80 2.62 -12.23
C ILE A 279 -1.79 3.16 -13.26
N ILE A 280 -1.97 2.92 -14.56
CA ILE A 280 -1.01 3.32 -15.61
C ILE A 280 -0.68 4.82 -15.53
N ASP A 281 -1.68 5.67 -15.28
CA ASP A 281 -1.52 7.12 -15.20
C ASP A 281 -1.42 7.66 -13.76
N ARG A 282 -1.03 6.81 -12.80
CA ARG A 282 -1.02 7.16 -11.36
C ARG A 282 0.38 7.05 -10.75
N SER A 283 0.63 7.89 -9.74
CA SER A 283 1.84 7.77 -8.90
C SER A 283 1.72 6.61 -7.91
N VAL A 284 1.93 5.39 -8.43
CA VAL A 284 1.99 4.14 -7.65
C VAL A 284 3.36 3.47 -7.78
N PHE A 285 3.61 2.47 -6.94
CA PHE A 285 4.82 1.65 -7.01
C PHE A 285 4.66 0.57 -8.08
N VAL A 286 5.03 0.89 -9.31
CA VAL A 286 5.10 -0.09 -10.39
C VAL A 286 6.40 -0.87 -10.26
N ARG A 287 6.31 -2.19 -10.18
CA ARG A 287 7.46 -3.10 -10.20
C ARG A 287 7.50 -3.84 -11.52
N THR A 288 8.66 -4.39 -11.86
CA THR A 288 8.85 -5.24 -13.04
C THR A 288 9.34 -6.62 -12.64
N SER A 289 8.87 -7.65 -13.34
CA SER A 289 9.25 -9.04 -13.14
C SER A 289 9.35 -9.75 -14.50
N PRO A 290 10.51 -10.34 -14.85
CA PRO A 290 10.63 -11.16 -16.05
C PRO A 290 9.66 -12.35 -16.06
N ALA A 291 9.37 -12.94 -14.90
CA ALA A 291 8.40 -14.03 -14.79
C ALA A 291 6.99 -13.58 -15.19
N TYR A 292 6.60 -12.35 -14.83
CA TYR A 292 5.31 -11.78 -15.23
C TYR A 292 5.28 -11.38 -16.71
N ALA A 293 6.37 -10.88 -17.27
CA ALA A 293 6.46 -10.65 -18.72
C ALA A 293 6.17 -11.94 -19.51
N ASN A 294 6.74 -13.06 -19.07
CA ASN A 294 6.52 -14.37 -19.68
C ASN A 294 5.09 -14.90 -19.47
N ALA A 295 4.48 -14.65 -18.30
CA ALA A 295 3.12 -15.07 -17.98
C ALA A 295 2.02 -14.22 -18.66
N ALA A 296 2.35 -13.04 -19.17
CA ALA A 296 1.40 -12.09 -19.74
C ALA A 296 0.57 -12.66 -20.89
N SER A 297 1.18 -13.45 -21.78
CA SER A 297 0.47 -14.02 -22.94
C SER A 297 -0.67 -14.95 -22.53
N GLY A 298 -0.46 -15.79 -21.50
CA GLY A 298 -1.51 -16.66 -20.96
C GLY A 298 -2.63 -15.87 -20.30
N ALA A 299 -2.27 -14.81 -19.57
CA ALA A 299 -3.24 -13.93 -18.92
C ALA A 299 -4.15 -13.23 -19.95
N LEU A 300 -3.57 -12.75 -21.05
CA LEU A 300 -4.27 -12.03 -22.11
C LEU A 300 -5.20 -12.93 -22.95
N ALA A 301 -4.99 -14.26 -22.93
CA ALA A 301 -5.87 -15.21 -23.60
C ALA A 301 -7.21 -15.44 -22.85
N THR A 302 -7.25 -15.14 -21.55
CA THR A 302 -8.46 -15.29 -20.73
C THR A 302 -9.56 -14.29 -21.15
N PRO A 303 -10.85 -14.55 -20.82
CA PRO A 303 -11.92 -13.59 -21.08
C PRO A 303 -11.65 -12.19 -20.48
N ALA A 304 -11.13 -12.15 -19.25
CA ALA A 304 -10.74 -10.90 -18.59
C ALA A 304 -9.58 -10.20 -19.31
N GLY A 305 -8.59 -10.96 -19.81
CA GLY A 305 -7.50 -10.42 -20.62
C GLY A 305 -7.96 -9.86 -21.96
N ARG A 306 -8.95 -10.50 -22.61
CA ARG A 306 -9.49 -10.09 -23.91
C ARG A 306 -10.32 -8.80 -23.87
N SER A 307 -10.89 -8.43 -22.72
CA SER A 307 -11.61 -7.16 -22.54
C SER A 307 -10.69 -5.98 -22.18
N MET A 308 -9.38 -6.21 -22.08
CA MET A 308 -8.41 -5.17 -21.75
C MET A 308 -8.06 -4.28 -22.95
N ARG A 309 -7.71 -3.03 -22.67
CA ARG A 309 -7.22 -2.10 -23.68
C ARG A 309 -5.83 -2.53 -24.16
N PRO A 310 -5.42 -2.22 -25.41
CA PRO A 310 -4.11 -2.57 -25.93
C PRO A 310 -2.94 -2.10 -25.04
N GLU A 311 -3.07 -0.92 -24.45
CA GLU A 311 -2.10 -0.32 -23.52
C GLU A 311 -1.92 -1.16 -22.26
N GLU A 312 -3.00 -1.71 -21.72
CA GLU A 312 -2.97 -2.59 -20.54
C GLU A 312 -2.23 -3.90 -20.85
N GLY A 313 -2.52 -4.48 -22.01
CA GLY A 313 -1.85 -5.70 -22.46
C GLY A 313 -0.36 -5.48 -22.77
N GLN A 314 0.03 -4.31 -23.25
CA GLN A 314 1.45 -3.97 -23.39
C GLN A 314 2.13 -3.78 -22.03
N TRP A 315 1.47 -3.08 -21.11
CA TRP A 315 1.97 -2.88 -19.75
C TRP A 315 2.26 -4.21 -19.04
N LEU A 316 1.38 -5.20 -19.17
CA LEU A 316 1.59 -6.54 -18.63
C LEU A 316 2.73 -7.30 -19.33
N ARG A 317 2.86 -7.19 -20.66
CA ARG A 317 3.95 -7.82 -21.44
C ARG A 317 5.33 -7.26 -21.10
N GLU A 318 5.42 -6.02 -20.66
CA GLU A 318 6.64 -5.43 -20.10
C GLU A 318 6.99 -5.98 -18.70
N GLY A 319 6.18 -6.90 -18.18
CA GLY A 319 6.34 -7.50 -16.87
C GLY A 319 6.02 -6.55 -15.72
N LYS A 320 5.33 -5.43 -16.01
CA LYS A 320 4.95 -4.47 -14.99
C LYS A 320 3.81 -5.02 -14.13
N TYR A 321 3.84 -4.71 -12.84
CA TYR A 321 2.81 -5.08 -11.89
C TYR A 321 2.71 -4.11 -10.71
N VAL A 322 1.57 -4.12 -10.02
CA VAL A 322 1.36 -3.42 -8.73
C VAL A 322 0.70 -4.37 -7.75
N GLU A 323 1.33 -4.54 -6.59
CA GLU A 323 0.81 -5.37 -5.49
C GLU A 323 -0.29 -4.61 -4.72
N LEU A 324 -1.33 -5.30 -4.28
CA LEU A 324 -2.37 -4.80 -3.36
C LEU A 324 -1.76 -4.27 -2.07
N GLU A 325 -0.70 -4.91 -1.59
CA GLU A 325 0.02 -4.51 -0.38
C GLU A 325 0.76 -3.17 -0.54
N SER A 326 0.82 -2.59 -1.75
CA SER A 326 1.25 -1.19 -1.93
C SER A 326 0.25 -0.17 -1.41
N VAL A 327 -0.98 -0.61 -1.18
CA VAL A 327 -2.08 0.17 -0.60
C VAL A 327 -2.05 0.05 0.92
N SER A 328 -2.16 1.18 1.63
CA SER A 328 -2.14 1.17 3.09
C SER A 328 -3.36 0.44 3.69
N PRO A 329 -3.24 -0.16 4.88
CA PRO A 329 -4.30 -0.94 5.54
C PRO A 329 -5.70 -0.34 5.48
N HIS A 330 -5.86 0.90 5.95
CA HIS A 330 -7.15 1.59 6.02
C HIS A 330 -7.78 1.80 4.64
N VAL A 331 -6.97 2.03 3.61
CA VAL A 331 -7.43 2.26 2.23
C VAL A 331 -7.89 0.95 1.63
N LEU A 332 -7.12 -0.13 1.83
CA LEU A 332 -7.48 -1.45 1.33
C LEU A 332 -8.80 -1.95 1.95
N LEU A 333 -8.94 -1.89 3.28
CA LEU A 333 -10.18 -2.26 3.96
C LEU A 333 -11.38 -1.46 3.44
N ARG A 334 -11.22 -0.14 3.28
CA ARG A 334 -12.27 0.75 2.78
C ARG A 334 -12.65 0.43 1.34
N VAL A 335 -11.68 0.17 0.47
CA VAL A 335 -11.92 -0.20 -0.94
C VAL A 335 -12.72 -1.49 -1.02
N VAL A 336 -12.30 -2.54 -0.32
CA VAL A 336 -13.00 -3.83 -0.35
C VAL A 336 -14.42 -3.68 0.20
N THR A 337 -14.58 -2.95 1.31
CA THR A 337 -15.90 -2.63 1.89
C THR A 337 -16.81 -1.93 0.88
N GLN A 338 -16.31 -0.89 0.22
CA GLN A 338 -17.08 -0.11 -0.75
C GLN A 338 -17.38 -0.92 -2.02
N GLY A 339 -16.45 -1.77 -2.47
CA GLY A 339 -16.65 -2.68 -3.59
C GLY A 339 -17.79 -3.67 -3.33
N ILE A 340 -17.77 -4.32 -2.15
CA ILE A 340 -18.84 -5.24 -1.73
C ILE A 340 -20.18 -4.51 -1.56
N ALA A 341 -20.19 -3.28 -1.04
CA ALA A 341 -21.42 -2.51 -0.87
C ALA A 341 -22.04 -2.12 -2.23
N ARG A 342 -21.22 -1.77 -3.22
CA ARG A 342 -21.67 -1.31 -4.54
C ARG A 342 -22.16 -2.42 -5.44
N SER A 343 -21.59 -3.62 -5.34
CA SER A 343 -22.12 -4.80 -6.05
C SER A 343 -23.55 -5.19 -5.59
N ARG A 344 -24.11 -4.50 -4.60
CA ARG A 344 -25.52 -4.66 -4.19
C ARG A 344 -26.49 -3.85 -5.04
N VAL A 345 -25.99 -2.88 -5.84
CA VAL A 345 -26.82 -1.99 -6.66
C VAL A 345 -26.64 -2.37 -8.15
N PRO A 346 -27.61 -3.07 -8.76
CA PRO A 346 -27.58 -3.38 -10.18
C PRO A 346 -27.58 -2.09 -11.02
N GLY A 347 -26.68 -1.96 -11.99
CA GLY A 347 -26.64 -0.81 -12.90
C GLY A 347 -25.92 0.44 -12.38
N ALA A 348 -25.30 0.38 -11.19
CA ALA A 348 -24.33 1.40 -10.77
C ALA A 348 -23.06 1.23 -11.63
N GLY A 349 -23.05 1.90 -12.79
CA GLY A 349 -21.94 1.85 -13.73
C GLY A 349 -20.58 2.16 -13.11
N ASP A 350 -19.53 1.67 -13.78
CA ASP A 350 -18.11 1.82 -13.47
C ASP A 350 -17.76 3.22 -12.93
N ALA A 351 -17.73 3.40 -11.60
CA ALA A 351 -17.45 4.72 -11.05
C ALA A 351 -16.80 4.66 -9.66
N LEU A 352 -15.46 4.78 -9.67
CA LEU A 352 -14.63 5.56 -8.75
C LEU A 352 -15.09 5.64 -7.28
N ALA A 353 -14.38 4.93 -6.39
CA ALA A 353 -14.28 5.37 -5.01
C ALA A 353 -13.11 6.38 -4.93
N PRO A 354 -13.36 7.69 -4.70
CA PRO A 354 -12.29 8.59 -4.30
C PRO A 354 -11.76 8.14 -2.94
N LEU A 355 -10.58 7.53 -2.92
CA LEU A 355 -9.81 7.45 -1.69
C LEU A 355 -8.74 8.53 -1.70
N SER A 356 -9.10 9.63 -1.05
CA SER A 356 -8.09 10.50 -0.45
C SER A 356 -7.40 9.71 0.65
N THR A 357 -6.19 9.25 0.35
CA THR A 357 -5.34 8.68 1.39
C THR A 357 -4.91 9.84 2.27
N MET A 358 -5.44 9.96 3.49
CA MET A 358 -5.08 11.07 4.40
C MET A 358 -3.56 11.14 4.69
N SER A 359 -2.81 10.08 4.38
CA SER A 359 -1.35 10.01 4.57
C SER A 359 -0.51 10.16 3.28
N TYR A 360 -1.11 10.14 2.10
CA TYR A 360 -0.40 10.35 0.83
C TYR A 360 -1.19 11.36 0.02
N GLY A 361 -0.62 12.52 -0.28
CA GLY A 361 -1.34 13.61 -0.95
C GLY A 361 -1.66 13.36 -2.43
N ASP A 362 -1.96 12.13 -2.82
CA ASP A 362 -2.52 11.73 -4.11
C ASP A 362 -3.66 10.72 -3.91
N ASP A 363 -4.79 11.00 -4.54
CA ASP A 363 -5.99 10.17 -4.48
C ASP A 363 -5.76 8.88 -5.29
N ILE A 364 -5.72 7.72 -4.63
CA ILE A 364 -5.74 6.43 -5.30
C ILE A 364 -7.21 6.03 -5.45
N TYR A 365 -7.68 5.87 -6.68
CA TYR A 365 -9.02 5.38 -6.98
C TYR A 365 -8.91 3.90 -7.34
N ILE A 366 -9.47 3.00 -6.54
CA ILE A 366 -9.58 1.58 -6.88
C ILE A 366 -11.02 1.32 -7.32
N PHE A 367 -11.18 0.68 -8.48
CA PHE A 367 -12.49 0.38 -9.05
C PHE A 367 -12.90 -1.02 -8.63
N ALA A 368 -14.16 -1.19 -8.26
CA ALA A 368 -14.81 -2.49 -8.26
C ALA A 368 -15.44 -2.66 -9.65
N TYR A 369 -15.10 -3.75 -10.35
CA TYR A 369 -15.70 -4.10 -11.63
C TYR A 369 -16.70 -5.24 -11.43
N ASP A 370 -17.85 -5.14 -12.08
CA ASP A 370 -18.78 -6.25 -12.16
C ASP A 370 -18.29 -7.19 -13.27
N SER A 371 -17.56 -8.23 -12.89
CA SER A 371 -17.09 -9.24 -13.85
C SER A 371 -18.28 -10.11 -14.27
N PHE A 372 -18.83 -9.75 -15.43
CA PHE A 372 -19.64 -10.58 -16.31
C PHE A 372 -20.99 -11.08 -15.75
N GLY A 373 -22.05 -10.54 -16.34
CA GLY A 373 -23.29 -11.28 -16.63
C GLY A 373 -23.28 -11.73 -18.08
#